data_AF-I4H0G8-F1
#
_entry.id   AF-I4H0G8-F1
#
_cell.length_a   1.000
_cell.length_b   1.000
_cell.length_c   1.000
_cell.angle_alpha   90.00
_cell.angle_beta   90.00
_cell.angle_gamma   90.00
#
_symmetry.space_group_name_H-M   'P 1'
#
loop_
_entity.id
_entity.type
_entity.pdbx_description
1 polymer ?
#
loop_
_entity_poly.entity_id
_entity_poly.type
_entity_poly.pdbx_seq_one_letter_code
_entity_poly.pdbx_strand_id
1 'polypeptide(L)'
;MALRFINGVGNPRNKSITEQALITLTSDFGLQDGYVGIIKGVIAGIAPHARTIDLNHQISPQDLYAGRFVLLNAYQYFPQGTIHQKFWV
;
A
#
# COMPACT_ATOMS: atom_id res chain seq x y z
N MET A 1 -4.12 13.37 30.64
CA MET A 1 -3.43 13.84 29.42
C MET A 1 -4.15 13.20 28.24
N ALA A 2 -4.99 13.99 27.59
CA ALA A 2 -6.06 13.52 26.70
C ALA A 2 -5.56 13.30 25.27
N LEU A 3 -6.10 12.29 24.59
CA LEU A 3 -6.51 12.44 23.19
C LEU A 3 -7.62 11.41 22.89
N ARG A 4 -8.87 11.88 22.94
CA ARG A 4 -9.98 11.28 22.22
C ARG A 4 -10.00 11.91 20.83
N PHE A 5 -9.91 11.12 19.78
CA PHE A 5 -10.48 11.48 18.48
C PHE A 5 -11.40 10.36 18.03
N ILE A 6 -12.67 10.58 18.30
CA ILE A 6 -13.81 9.92 17.66
C ILE A 6 -13.80 10.32 16.18
N ASN A 7 -13.32 9.46 15.29
CA ASN A 7 -13.52 9.64 13.86
C ASN A 7 -14.64 8.73 13.36
N GLY A 8 -15.80 9.36 13.21
CA GLY A 8 -16.85 9.13 12.22
C GLY A 8 -17.08 7.70 11.72
N VAL A 9 -18.20 7.12 12.16
CA VAL A 9 -18.90 6.12 11.37
C VAL A 9 -19.49 6.83 10.15
N GLY A 10 -18.69 6.94 9.08
CA GLY A 10 -19.11 7.46 7.79
C GLY A 10 -20.06 6.49 7.09
N ASN A 11 -21.23 6.98 6.68
CA ASN A 11 -22.15 6.26 5.80
C ASN A 11 -21.41 5.81 4.51
N PRO A 12 -21.37 4.51 4.17
CA PRO A 12 -20.61 4.00 3.02
C PRO A 12 -21.13 4.53 1.66
N ARG A 13 -22.28 5.21 1.65
CA ARG A 13 -22.94 5.75 0.45
C ARG A 13 -22.50 7.16 0.03
N ASN A 14 -21.63 7.83 0.78
CA ASN A 14 -21.08 9.14 0.39
C ASN A 14 -19.55 9.15 0.52
N LYS A 15 -18.89 8.24 -0.18
CA LYS A 15 -17.44 8.28 -0.32
C LYS A 15 -17.13 9.32 -1.40
N SER A 16 -16.89 10.55 -0.98
CA SER A 16 -16.49 11.66 -1.87
C SER A 16 -15.40 11.19 -2.85
N ILE A 17 -15.50 11.65 -4.09
CA ILE A 17 -14.68 11.28 -5.27
C ILE A 17 -13.20 11.72 -5.10
N THR A 18 -12.79 12.03 -3.87
CA THR A 18 -11.53 12.65 -3.45
C THR A 18 -10.72 11.82 -2.46
N GLU A 19 -11.16 10.61 -2.08
CA GLU A 19 -10.23 9.68 -1.45
C GLU A 19 -9.29 9.11 -2.52
N GLN A 20 -8.16 9.78 -2.73
CA GLN A 20 -7.04 9.25 -3.49
C GLN A 20 -6.69 7.88 -2.90
N ALA A 21 -7.02 6.81 -3.63
CA ALA A 21 -6.72 5.46 -3.20
C ALA A 21 -5.21 5.33 -3.04
N LEU A 22 -4.76 5.07 -1.81
CA LEU A 22 -3.34 4.87 -1.53
C LEU A 22 -3.02 3.38 -1.63
N ILE A 23 -2.09 3.04 -2.50
CA ILE A 23 -1.63 1.67 -2.72
C ILE A 23 -0.20 1.60 -2.22
N THR A 24 0.07 0.71 -1.28
CA THR A 24 1.45 0.41 -0.86
C THR A 24 1.93 -0.86 -1.53
N LEU A 25 3.17 -0.88 -1.99
CA LEU A 25 3.76 -1.97 -2.73
C LEU A 25 4.89 -2.62 -1.91
N THR A 26 4.79 -3.94 -1.73
CA THR A 26 5.83 -4.77 -1.16
C THR A 26 6.08 -5.95 -2.08
N SER A 27 7.34 -6.14 -2.51
CA SER A 27 7.73 -7.28 -3.36
C SER A 27 9.15 -7.78 -3.07
N ASP A 28 9.50 -8.90 -3.68
CA ASP A 28 10.83 -9.54 -3.68
C ASP A 28 11.56 -9.44 -5.04
N PHE A 29 10.95 -8.78 -6.03
CA PHE A 29 11.53 -8.59 -7.38
C PHE A 29 12.85 -7.83 -7.46
N GLY A 30 13.29 -7.18 -6.37
CA GLY A 30 14.37 -6.21 -6.43
C GLY A 30 13.98 -4.96 -7.23
N LEU A 31 14.95 -4.05 -7.36
CA LEU A 31 14.80 -2.80 -8.11
C LEU A 31 15.51 -2.83 -9.48
N GLN A 32 16.19 -3.93 -9.80
CA GLN A 32 17.05 -4.04 -10.99
C GLN A 32 16.27 -4.40 -12.26
N ASP A 33 15.23 -5.22 -12.13
CA ASP A 33 14.58 -5.86 -13.28
C ASP A 33 13.40 -5.06 -13.88
N GLY A 34 13.14 -3.85 -13.38
CA GLY A 34 12.08 -2.96 -13.91
C GLY A 34 10.64 -3.40 -13.64
N TYR A 35 10.39 -4.58 -13.04
CA TYR A 35 9.06 -5.08 -12.70
C TYR A 35 8.24 -4.10 -11.86
N VAL A 36 8.87 -3.42 -10.90
CA VAL A 36 8.21 -2.39 -10.07
C VAL A 36 7.65 -1.26 -10.94
N GLY A 37 8.38 -0.86 -11.99
CA GLY A 37 7.92 0.13 -12.96
C GLY A 37 6.72 -0.36 -13.78
N ILE A 38 6.73 -1.62 -14.22
CA ILE A 38 5.60 -2.23 -14.95
C ILE A 38 4.35 -2.27 -14.07
N ILE A 39 4.47 -2.72 -12.81
CA ILE A 39 3.35 -2.76 -11.86
C ILE A 39 2.76 -1.37 -11.66
N LYS A 40 3.61 -0.35 -11.46
CA LYS A 40 3.15 1.05 -11.34
C LYS A 40 2.48 1.55 -12.61
N GLY A 41 3.00 1.18 -13.78
CA GLY A 41 2.39 1.52 -15.07
C GLY A 41 0.99 0.92 -15.24
N VAL A 42 0.83 -0.35 -14.86
CA VAL A 42 -0.48 -1.02 -14.86
C VAL A 42 -1.44 -0.35 -13.87
N ILE A 43 -0.98 -0.04 -12.65
CA ILE A 43 -1.78 0.68 -11.65
C ILE A 43 -2.20 2.06 -12.18
N ALA A 44 -1.28 2.81 -12.79
CA ALA A 44 -1.57 4.11 -13.37
C ALA A 44 -2.59 4.03 -14.51
N GLY A 45 -2.60 2.94 -15.29
CA GLY A 45 -3.60 2.70 -16.33
C GLY A 45 -4.99 2.34 -15.80
N ILE A 46 -5.07 1.57 -14.71
CA ILE A 46 -6.35 1.11 -14.12
C ILE A 46 -6.93 2.17 -13.19
N ALA A 47 -6.09 2.79 -12.36
CA ALA A 47 -6.45 3.72 -11.30
C ALA A 47 -5.53 4.95 -11.34
N PRO A 48 -5.71 5.86 -12.32
CA PRO A 48 -4.83 7.01 -12.52
C PRO A 48 -4.81 8.01 -11.34
N HIS A 49 -5.84 7.99 -10.50
CA HIS A 49 -5.93 8.82 -9.29
C HIS A 49 -5.38 8.13 -8.04
N ALA A 50 -4.97 6.86 -8.14
CA ALA A 50 -4.36 6.15 -7.03
C ALA A 50 -2.90 6.55 -6.88
N ARG A 51 -2.46 6.75 -5.64
CA ARG A 51 -1.07 7.04 -5.33
C ARG A 51 -0.37 5.76 -4.89
N THR A 52 0.78 5.46 -5.48
CA THR A 52 1.59 4.29 -5.11
C THR A 52 2.74 4.68 -4.19
N ILE A 53 2.95 3.95 -3.10
CA ILE A 53 4.10 4.08 -2.19
C ILE A 53 4.81 2.74 -2.09
N ASP A 54 6.11 2.73 -2.32
CA ASP A 54 6.93 1.53 -2.16
C ASP A 54 7.32 1.36 -0.69
N LEU A 55 7.09 0.18 -0.13
CA LEU A 55 7.56 -0.16 1.22
C LEU A 55 8.93 -0.84 1.17
N ASN A 56 9.02 -1.94 0.42
CA ASN A 56 10.26 -2.66 0.21
C ASN A 56 10.13 -3.57 -1.02
N HIS A 57 11.17 -3.58 -1.85
CA HIS A 57 11.27 -4.44 -3.03
C HIS A 57 12.44 -5.43 -2.95
N GLN A 58 13.26 -5.36 -1.90
CA GLN A 58 14.49 -6.14 -1.72
C GLN A 58 14.32 -7.25 -0.69
N ILE A 59 13.10 -7.73 -0.51
CA ILE A 59 12.85 -8.88 0.36
C ILE A 59 13.46 -10.11 -0.32
N SER A 60 14.18 -10.93 0.45
CA SER A 60 14.71 -12.18 -0.05
C SER A 60 13.56 -13.03 -0.61
N PRO A 61 13.71 -13.64 -1.80
CA PRO A 61 12.69 -14.51 -2.37
C PRO A 61 12.23 -15.57 -1.37
N GLN A 62 10.92 -15.82 -1.30
CA GLN A 62 10.30 -16.78 -0.38
C GLN A 62 10.40 -16.45 1.13
N ASP A 63 10.97 -15.31 1.54
CA ASP A 63 11.01 -14.90 2.95
C ASP A 63 9.70 -14.20 3.37
N LEU A 64 8.68 -15.03 3.61
CA LEU A 64 7.37 -14.60 4.08
C LEU A 64 7.43 -13.84 5.41
N TYR A 65 8.42 -14.15 6.27
CA TYR A 65 8.57 -13.51 7.57
C TYR A 65 9.09 -12.09 7.43
N ALA A 66 10.10 -11.87 6.59
CA ALA A 66 10.65 -10.54 6.34
C ALA A 66 9.60 -9.60 5.74
N GLY A 67 8.85 -10.02 4.72
CA GLY A 67 7.81 -9.15 4.17
C GLY A 67 6.60 -8.96 5.09
N ARG A 68 6.24 -9.95 5.92
CA ARG A 68 5.23 -9.78 6.97
C ARG A 68 5.71 -8.75 7.99
N PHE A 69 6.98 -8.80 8.37
CA PHE A 69 7.57 -7.85 9.31
C PHE A 69 7.52 -6.42 8.75
N VAL A 70 7.90 -6.22 7.49
CA VAL A 70 7.80 -4.92 6.81
C VAL A 70 6.36 -4.38 6.87
N LEU A 71 5.38 -5.21 6.50
CA LEU A 71 3.98 -4.78 6.49
C LEU A 71 3.44 -4.48 7.89
N LEU A 72 3.75 -5.31 8.88
CA LEU A 72 3.31 -5.11 10.28
C LEU A 72 3.92 -3.86 10.92
N ASN A 73 5.11 -3.45 10.50
CA ASN A 73 5.68 -2.19 10.98
C ASN A 73 5.09 -0.99 10.23
N ALA A 74 4.77 -1.16 8.95
CA ALA A 74 4.36 -0.08 8.07
C ALA A 74 2.87 0.30 8.20
N TYR A 75 1.95 -0.67 8.36
CA TYR A 75 0.51 -0.45 8.19
C TYR A 75 -0.07 0.68 9.07
N GLN A 76 0.42 0.84 10.29
CA GLN A 76 -0.07 1.83 11.26
C GLN A 76 0.21 3.29 10.86
N TYR A 77 1.16 3.51 9.93
CA TYR A 77 1.52 4.84 9.44
C TYR A 77 0.68 5.29 8.25
N PHE A 78 -0.16 4.40 7.69
CA PHE A 78 -0.99 4.70 6.53
C PHE A 78 -2.43 5.03 6.95
N PRO A 79 -3.10 5.95 6.22
CA PRO A 79 -4.48 6.28 6.48
C PRO A 79 -5.40 5.06 6.29
N GLN A 80 -6.51 5.06 7.02
CA GLN A 80 -7.54 4.04 6.88
C GLN A 80 -8.04 3.98 5.42
N GLY A 81 -8.18 2.78 4.87
CA GLY A 81 -8.56 2.58 3.47
C GLY A 81 -7.38 2.43 2.50
N THR A 82 -6.14 2.49 2.99
CA THR A 82 -4.95 2.14 2.20
C THR A 82 -4.98 0.66 1.80
N ILE A 83 -4.70 0.39 0.53
CA ILE A 83 -4.59 -0.96 -0.01
C ILE A 83 -3.12 -1.38 0.09
N HIS A 84 -2.86 -2.47 0.81
CA HIS A 84 -1.53 -3.05 0.93
C HIS A 84 -1.38 -4.21 -0.07
N GLN A 85 -0.69 -3.95 -1.18
CA GLN A 85 -0.46 -4.95 -2.21
C GLN A 85 0.89 -5.62 -1.99
N LYS A 86 0.81 -6.93 -1.74
CA LYS A 86 1.96 -7.81 -1.51
C LYS A 86 2.12 -8.74 -2.71
N PHE A 87 3.30 -8.75 -3.31
CA PHE A 87 3.67 -9.72 -4.33
C PHE A 87 4.73 -10.64 -3.71
N TRP A 88 4.41 -11.93 -3.61
CA TRP A 88 5.34 -12.96 -3.13
C TRP A 88 5.63 -13.86 -4.31
N VAL A 89 6.90 -13.98 -4.67
CA VAL A 89 7.40 -14.96 -5.65
C VAL A 89 8.39 -15.90 -4.97
#